data_AF-A0A534Q4Y2-F1
#
_entry.id   AF-A0A534Q4Y2-F1
#
_cell.length_a   1.000
_cell.length_b   1.000
_cell.length_c   1.000
_cell.angle_alpha   90.00
_cell.angle_beta   90.00
_cell.angle_gamma   90.00
#
_symmetry.space_group_name_H-M   'P 1'
#
loop_
_entity.id
_entity.type
_entity.pdbx_description
1 polymer ?
#
loop_
_entity_poly.entity_id
_entity_poly.type
_entity_poly.pdbx_seq_one_letter_code
_entity_poly.pdbx_strand_id
1 'polypeptide(L)'
;MVTRDADDLVPFQDVRVIRSTVPALLCRIAGRSIWLSRRHISGKLWGTGDRGKLFIRRWVARERHLIDLHGVAITAAAPPLARVRLPVRLYLVRGDH
;
A
#
# COMPACT_ATOMS: atom_id res chain seq x y z
N MET A 1 -36.05 -1.60 8.72
CA MET A 1 -34.92 -0.75 8.30
C MET A 1 -33.64 -1.48 8.64
N VAL A 2 -32.81 -1.79 7.65
CA VAL A 2 -31.63 -2.64 7.83
C VAL A 2 -30.44 -1.74 8.17
N THR A 3 -30.09 -1.61 9.45
CA THR A 3 -28.82 -1.00 9.87
C THR A 3 -27.67 -2.01 9.65
N ARG A 4 -27.37 -2.35 8.39
CA ARG A 4 -26.26 -3.23 7.96
C ARG A 4 -24.93 -2.48 7.86
N ASP A 5 -24.66 -1.58 8.79
CA ASP A 5 -23.42 -0.78 8.82
C ASP A 5 -22.71 -0.92 10.17
N ALA A 6 -22.76 -2.13 10.75
CA ALA A 6 -21.63 -2.56 11.57
C ALA A 6 -20.43 -2.66 10.63
N ASP A 7 -19.71 -1.55 10.65
CA ASP A 7 -18.60 -1.11 9.85
C ASP A 7 -17.40 -2.07 10.00
N ASP A 8 -17.46 -3.24 9.34
CA ASP A 8 -16.35 -4.19 9.34
C ASP A 8 -15.11 -3.51 8.73
N LEU A 9 -14.25 -3.01 9.59
CA LEU A 9 -12.96 -2.44 9.23
C LEU A 9 -11.94 -3.57 9.10
N VAL A 10 -11.41 -3.75 7.90
CA VAL A 10 -10.37 -4.75 7.65
C VAL A 10 -9.00 -4.12 7.92
N PRO A 11 -8.16 -4.73 8.77
CA PRO A 11 -6.81 -4.24 9.02
C PRO A 11 -5.87 -4.59 7.86
N PHE A 12 -5.15 -3.59 7.36
CA PHE A 12 -4.06 -3.72 6.41
C PHE A 12 -2.75 -3.32 7.08
N GLN A 13 -1.74 -4.18 6.96
CA GLN A 13 -0.39 -3.93 7.45
C GLN A 13 0.49 -3.40 6.30
N ASP A 14 1.62 -2.78 6.65
CA ASP A 14 2.60 -2.24 5.70
C ASP A 14 2.03 -1.27 4.65
N VAL A 15 1.02 -0.49 5.03
CA VAL A 15 0.45 0.53 4.16
C VAL A 15 1.38 1.74 4.13
N ARG A 16 1.69 2.23 2.93
CA ARG A 16 2.49 3.45 2.74
C ARG A 16 1.69 4.52 2.02
N VAL A 17 1.61 5.73 2.56
CA VAL A 17 0.96 6.85 1.88
C VAL A 17 1.94 7.46 0.88
N ILE A 18 1.63 7.34 -0.41
CA ILE A 18 2.42 7.90 -1.51
C ILE A 18 2.07 9.38 -1.73
N ARG A 19 0.78 9.73 -1.64
CA ARG A 19 0.28 11.11 -1.74
C ARG A 19 -0.90 11.30 -0.81
N SER A 20 -1.04 12.51 -0.29
CA SER A 20 -2.13 12.91 0.59
C SER A 20 -2.83 14.13 0.00
N THR A 21 -4.16 14.09 -0.07
CA THR A 21 -5.02 15.22 -0.38
C THR A 21 -6.00 15.46 0.78
N VAL A 22 -6.75 16.56 0.71
CA VAL A 22 -7.78 16.87 1.71
C VAL A 22 -8.83 15.75 1.79
N PRO A 23 -9.45 15.26 0.69
CA PRO A 23 -10.48 14.22 0.78
C PRO A 23 -9.95 12.77 0.75
N ALA A 24 -8.72 12.52 0.28
CA ALA A 24 -8.25 11.17 -0.02
C ALA A 24 -6.75 10.96 0.20
N LEU A 25 -6.36 9.71 0.38
CA LEU A 25 -4.98 9.26 0.45
C LEU A 25 -4.70 8.30 -0.70
N LEU A 26 -3.56 8.47 -1.38
CA LEU A 26 -3.01 7.47 -2.28
C LEU A 26 -2.12 6.56 -1.47
N CYS A 27 -2.60 5.36 -1.19
CA CYS A 27 -1.91 4.37 -0.38
C CYS A 27 -1.34 3.26 -1.26
N ARG A 28 -0.12 2.82 -0.96
CA ARG A 28 0.45 1.57 -1.44
C ARG A 28 0.08 0.47 -0.47
N ILE A 29 -0.69 -0.50 -0.94
CA ILE A 29 -1.15 -1.67 -0.20
C ILE A 29 -0.87 -2.88 -1.08
N ALA A 30 -0.23 -3.90 -0.52
CA ALA A 30 0.09 -5.11 -1.28
C ALA A 30 0.79 -4.84 -2.63
N GLY A 31 1.69 -3.85 -2.67
CA GLY A 31 2.40 -3.48 -3.90
C GLY A 31 1.57 -2.69 -4.92
N ARG A 32 0.27 -2.50 -4.70
CA ARG A 32 -0.66 -1.75 -5.56
C ARG A 32 -0.89 -0.36 -4.99
N SER A 33 -1.03 0.64 -5.86
CA SER A 33 -1.33 2.03 -5.45
C SER A 33 -2.81 2.30 -5.64
N ILE A 34 -3.51 2.71 -4.59
CA ILE A 34 -4.96 2.86 -4.57
C ILE A 34 -5.34 4.16 -3.88
N TRP A 35 -6.27 4.89 -4.47
CA TRP A 35 -6.89 6.06 -3.84
C TRP A 35 -7.99 5.62 -2.87
N LEU A 36 -7.88 6.07 -1.63
CA LEU A 36 -8.82 5.79 -0.55
C LEU A 36 -9.35 7.11 0.01
N SER A 37 -10.68 7.23 0.09
CA SER A 37 -11.29 8.39 0.77
C SER A 37 -11.05 8.32 2.26
N ARG A 38 -10.74 9.46 2.89
CA ARG A 38 -10.58 9.57 4.35
C ARG A 38 -11.82 9.14 5.13
N ARG A 39 -13.01 9.18 4.52
CA ARG A 39 -14.27 8.76 5.16
C ARG A 39 -14.40 7.25 5.32
N HIS A 40 -13.67 6.47 4.55
CA HIS A 40 -13.78 5.00 4.53
C HIS A 40 -12.56 4.30 5.13
N ILE A 41 -11.66 5.06 5.74
CA ILE A 41 -10.44 4.57 6.35
C ILE A 41 -10.33 5.08 7.78
N SER A 42 -9.73 4.27 8.65
CA SER A 42 -9.43 4.61 10.02
C SER A 42 -7.98 4.22 10.33
N GLY A 43 -7.30 4.99 11.18
CA GLY A 43 -5.91 4.73 11.54
C GLY A 43 -5.11 6.01 11.76
N LYS A 44 -3.79 5.84 11.89
CA LYS A 44 -2.83 6.91 12.18
C LYS A 44 -2.06 7.41 10.95
N LEU A 45 -2.45 6.99 9.75
CA LEU A 45 -1.79 7.44 8.50
C LEU A 45 -2.54 8.66 7.97
N TRP A 46 -1.91 9.82 7.99
CA TRP A 46 -2.54 11.11 7.69
C TRP A 46 -1.85 11.88 6.56
N GLY A 47 -0.56 11.63 6.32
CA GLY A 47 0.29 12.40 5.43
C GLY A 47 1.12 11.56 4.46
N THR A 48 1.59 12.22 3.40
CA THR A 48 2.53 11.63 2.44
C THR A 48 3.80 11.19 3.17
N GLY A 49 4.24 9.95 2.95
CA GLY A 49 5.43 9.39 3.60
C GLY A 49 5.11 8.48 4.78
N ASP A 50 3.92 8.58 5.36
CA ASP A 50 3.51 7.73 6.48
C ASP A 50 3.52 6.25 6.09
N ARG A 51 3.95 5.40 7.02
CA ARG A 51 3.92 3.95 6.90
C ARG A 51 3.35 3.32 8.16
N GLY A 52 2.49 2.33 8.01
CA GLY A 52 2.00 1.56 9.15
C GLY A 52 0.72 0.80 8.86
N LYS A 53 -0.13 0.69 9.89
CA LYS A 53 -1.40 -0.01 9.82
C LYS A 53 -2.52 0.95 9.42
N LEU A 54 -3.35 0.52 8.48
CA LEU A 54 -4.56 1.23 8.06
C LEU A 54 -5.75 0.28 8.16
N PHE A 55 -6.89 0.79 8.58
CA PHE A 55 -8.14 0.06 8.58
C PHE A 55 -9.01 0.60 7.46
N ILE A 56 -9.60 -0.27 6.65
CA ILE A 56 -10.42 0.11 5.49
C ILE A 56 -11.76 -0.59 5.59
N ARG A 57 -12.85 0.10 5.28
CA ARG A 57 -14.17 -0.53 5.21
C ARG A 57 -14.15 -1.76 4.30
N ARG A 58 -14.74 -2.87 4.76
CA ARG A 58 -14.74 -4.16 4.05
C ARG A 58 -15.30 -4.06 2.63
N TRP A 59 -16.36 -3.28 2.42
CA TRP A 59 -16.94 -3.09 1.08
C TRP A 59 -15.95 -2.38 0.13
N VAL A 60 -15.25 -1.34 0.59
CA VAL A 60 -14.19 -0.68 -0.19
C VAL A 60 -13.06 -1.66 -0.49
N ALA A 61 -12.66 -2.44 0.50
CA ALA A 61 -11.62 -3.45 0.31
C ALA A 61 -12.04 -4.52 -0.72
N ARG A 62 -13.31 -4.94 -0.73
CA ARG A 62 -13.85 -5.86 -1.75
C ARG A 62 -13.85 -5.21 -3.13
N GLU A 63 -14.40 -4.01 -3.28
CA GLU A 63 -14.43 -3.27 -4.55
C GLU A 63 -13.05 -3.02 -5.14
N ARG A 64 -12.04 -2.82 -4.28
CA ARG A 64 -10.64 -2.61 -4.69
C ARG A 64 -9.84 -3.90 -4.82
N HIS A 65 -10.48 -5.05 -4.63
CA HIS A 65 -9.85 -6.38 -4.68
C HIS A 65 -8.61 -6.43 -3.77
N LEU A 66 -8.77 -5.88 -2.56
CA LEU A 66 -7.76 -5.83 -1.51
C LEU A 66 -7.93 -6.94 -0.48
N ILE A 67 -9.07 -7.61 -0.47
CA ILE A 67 -9.35 -8.77 0.38
C ILE A 67 -9.77 -9.95 -0.48
N ASP A 68 -9.54 -11.16 0.03
CA ASP A 68 -10.03 -12.38 -0.59
C ASP A 68 -11.54 -12.59 -0.37
N LEU A 69 -12.05 -13.74 -0.85
CA LEU A 69 -13.46 -14.13 -0.71
C LEU A 69 -13.89 -14.28 0.76
N HIS A 70 -12.96 -14.65 1.64
CA HIS A 70 -13.16 -14.78 3.09
C HIS A 70 -13.10 -13.43 3.82
N GLY A 71 -12.61 -12.38 3.15
CA GLY A 71 -12.46 -11.04 3.69
C GLY A 71 -11.13 -10.81 4.40
N VAL A 72 -10.15 -11.66 4.14
CA VAL A 72 -8.79 -11.51 4.66
C VAL A 72 -8.01 -10.58 3.74
N ALA A 73 -7.26 -9.64 4.32
CA ALA A 73 -6.43 -8.72 3.57
C ALA A 73 -5.40 -9.47 2.71
N ILE A 74 -5.39 -9.17 1.42
CA ILE A 74 -4.37 -9.68 0.50
C ILE A 74 -3.07 -8.98 0.87
N THR A 75 -2.12 -9.74 1.40
CA THR A 75 -0.76 -9.26 1.64
C THR A 75 -0.01 -9.29 0.32
N ALA A 76 0.77 -8.25 -0.01
CA ALA A 76 1.82 -8.47 -0.99
C ALA A 76 2.76 -9.48 -0.38
N ALA A 77 2.91 -10.64 -1.02
CA ALA A 77 4.20 -11.30 -0.97
C ALA A 77 5.25 -10.24 -1.29
N ALA A 78 6.19 -10.02 -0.36
CA ALA A 78 7.24 -9.04 -0.54
C ALA A 78 7.80 -9.21 -1.97
N PRO A 79 7.94 -8.13 -2.77
CA PRO A 79 8.74 -8.28 -3.97
C PRO A 79 10.10 -8.81 -3.50
N PRO A 80 10.64 -9.88 -4.08
CA PRO A 80 11.94 -10.40 -3.67
C PRO A 80 12.92 -9.24 -3.75
N LEU A 81 13.30 -8.73 -2.58
CA LEU A 81 14.37 -7.74 -2.43
C LEU A 81 15.68 -8.50 -2.64
N ALA A 82 15.92 -8.90 -3.88
CA ALA A 82 17.21 -9.29 -4.39
C ALA A 82 17.51 -8.40 -5.61
N ARG A 83 17.42 -7.07 -5.44
CA ARG A 83 18.28 -6.19 -6.23
C ARG A 83 19.66 -6.25 -5.63
N VAL A 84 20.37 -7.33 -5.91
CA VAL A 84 21.82 -7.39 -5.80
C VAL A 84 22.34 -6.31 -6.74
N ARG A 85 22.63 -5.12 -6.19
CA ARG A 85 23.43 -4.12 -6.89
C ARG A 85 24.84 -4.67 -6.95
N LEU A 86 25.14 -5.44 -7.99
CA LEU A 86 26.52 -5.74 -8.32
C LEU A 86 27.20 -4.40 -8.67
N PRO A 87 28.32 -4.04 -8.04
CA PRO A 87 29.08 -2.88 -8.48
C PRO A 87 29.65 -3.19 -9.86
N VAL A 88 29.16 -2.48 -10.89
CA VAL A 88 29.81 -2.47 -12.20
C VAL A 88 31.19 -1.84 -11.99
N ARG A 89 32.24 -2.65 -12.07
CA ARG A 89 33.63 -2.19 -12.04
C ARG A 89 33.98 -1.79 -13.47
N LEU A 90 33.80 -0.52 -13.80
CA LEU A 90 34.31 0.05 -15.04
C LEU A 90 35.83 0.10 -14.94
N TYR A 91 36.53 -0.70 -15.73
CA TYR A 91 37.97 -0.57 -15.91
C TYR A 91 38.22 0.49 -16.99
N LEU A 92 38.81 1.61 -16.60
CA LEU A 92 39.27 2.63 -17.51
C LEU A 92 40.59 2.15 -18.12
N VAL A 93 40.56 1.67 -19.36
CA VAL A 93 41.77 1.33 -20.12
C VAL A 93 42.30 2.62 -20.73
N ARG A 94 43.44 3.09 -20.23
CA ARG A 94 44.18 4.22 -20.78
C ARG A 94 44.78 3.76 -22.11
N GLY A 95 44.22 4.21 -23.23
CA GLY A 95 44.84 4.04 -24.54
C GLY A 95 45.98 5.06 -24.68
N ASP A 96 47.20 4.56 -24.69
CA ASP A 96 48.40 5.29 -25.13
C ASP A 96 48.79 4.68 -26.48
N HIS A 97 48.56 5.45 -27.56
CA HIS A 97 49.34 5.43 -28.80
C HIS A 97 48.96 6.60 -29.72
#